data_AF-A0A944KQM7-F1
#
_entry.id   AF-A0A944KQM7-F1
#
_cell.length_a   1.000
_cell.length_b   1.000
_cell.length_c   1.000
_cell.angle_alpha   90.00
_cell.angle_beta   90.00
_cell.angle_gamma   90.00
#
_symmetry.space_group_name_H-M   'P 1'
#
loop_
_entity.id
_entity.type
_entity.pdbx_description
1 polymer ?
#
loop_
_entity_poly.entity_id
_entity_poly.type
_entity_poly.pdbx_seq_one_letter_code
_entity_poly.pdbx_strand_id
1 'polypeptide(L)'
;MLEAGIPKLCPKWTKTLKQAASGKYERWYGDGECEVRAEPDPDESDDAEFIQPGTYRTRGQLDNCYWERATKAGEIIDNNFANAAREITVTIRPSDGLFKSEGCGIWKPVK
;
A
#
# COMPACT_ATOMS: atom_id res chain seq x y z
N MET A 1 24.15 -2.88 10.38
CA MET A 1 25.02 -2.36 9.30
C MET A 1 24.40 -1.20 8.53
N LEU A 2 23.12 -1.25 8.14
CA LEU A 2 22.45 -0.15 7.41
C LEU A 2 22.52 1.20 8.16
N GLU A 3 22.20 1.23 9.46
CA GLU A 3 22.16 2.46 10.25
C GLU A 3 23.49 3.22 10.31
N ALA A 4 24.61 2.51 10.34
CA ALA A 4 25.94 3.11 10.34
C ALA A 4 26.27 3.84 9.02
N GLY A 5 25.64 3.43 7.91
CA GLY A 5 25.81 4.05 6.59
C GLY A 5 24.91 5.26 6.34
N ILE A 6 23.77 5.38 7.04
CA ILE A 6 22.79 6.45 6.82
C ILE A 6 23.39 7.87 6.93
N PRO A 7 24.27 8.19 7.90
CA PRO A 7 24.90 9.52 7.99
C PRO A 7 25.85 9.85 6.83
N LYS A 8 26.28 8.87 6.03
CA LYS A 8 27.17 9.07 4.87
C LYS A 8 26.41 9.41 3.59
N LEU A 9 25.08 9.29 3.60
CA LEU A 9 24.23 9.57 2.45
C LEU A 9 23.87 11.05 2.38
N CYS A 10 23.38 11.49 1.22
CA CYS A 10 22.93 12.87 1.04
C CYS A 10 21.88 13.24 2.11
N PRO A 11 21.99 14.41 2.78
CA PRO A 11 21.12 14.80 3.89
C PRO A 11 19.62 14.71 3.59
N LYS A 12 19.23 14.92 2.33
CA LYS A 12 17.83 14.81 1.88
C LYS A 12 17.21 13.43 2.11
N TRP A 13 18.01 12.37 2.14
CA TRP A 13 17.54 10.98 2.31
C TRP A 13 17.67 10.46 3.74
N THR A 14 18.49 11.10 4.57
CA THR A 14 18.80 10.64 5.93
C THR A 14 17.53 10.42 6.77
N LYS A 15 16.53 11.30 6.66
CA LYS A 15 15.25 11.15 7.38
C LYS A 15 14.49 9.90 6.94
N THR A 16 14.27 9.76 5.63
CA THR A 16 13.53 8.63 5.04
C THR A 16 14.20 7.30 5.37
N LEU A 17 15.53 7.25 5.32
CA LEU A 17 16.27 6.03 5.61
C LEU A 17 16.26 5.65 7.09
N LYS A 18 16.28 6.63 8.01
CA LYS A 18 16.06 6.36 9.45
C LYS A 18 14.66 5.81 9.70
N GLN A 19 13.65 6.36 9.04
CA GLN A 19 12.27 5.88 9.13
C GLN A 19 12.13 4.45 8.60
N ALA A 20 12.70 4.17 7.42
CA ALA A 20 12.73 2.84 6.84
C ALA A 20 13.44 1.82 7.76
N ALA A 21 14.63 2.16 8.27
CA ALA A 21 15.38 1.30 9.19
C ALA A 21 14.62 1.03 10.51
N SER A 22 13.81 1.99 10.96
CA SER A 22 12.98 1.82 12.16
C SER A 22 11.67 1.06 11.93
N GLY A 23 11.31 0.73 10.70
CA GLY A 23 9.99 0.20 10.32
C GLY A 23 8.85 1.22 10.41
N LYS A 24 9.12 2.46 10.87
CA LYS A 24 8.13 3.54 11.03
C LYS A 24 8.17 4.50 9.84
N TYR A 25 7.77 4.02 8.67
CA TYR A 25 7.67 4.82 7.46
C TYR A 25 6.26 4.71 6.86
N GLU A 26 5.88 5.74 6.10
CA GLU A 26 4.63 5.71 5.35
C GLU A 26 4.79 4.73 4.18
N ARG A 27 4.05 3.63 4.20
CA ARG A 27 4.06 2.63 3.12
C ARG A 27 3.05 3.05 2.04
N TRP A 28 3.52 3.06 0.80
CA TRP A 28 2.69 3.28 -0.38
C TRP A 28 2.55 1.95 -1.11
N TYR A 29 1.44 1.76 -1.80
CA TYR A 29 1.09 0.48 -2.41
C TYR A 29 0.85 0.67 -3.90
N GLY A 30 1.44 -0.21 -4.71
CA GLY A 30 1.25 -0.21 -6.16
C GLY A 30 0.01 -1.00 -6.59
N ASP A 31 -0.07 -1.24 -7.89
CA ASP A 31 -0.93 -2.29 -8.44
C ASP A 31 -0.38 -3.68 -8.06
N GLY A 32 -1.27 -4.64 -7.87
CA GLY A 32 -0.98 -5.94 -7.30
C GLY A 32 -2.13 -6.45 -6.44
N GLU A 33 -1.92 -7.59 -5.81
CA GLU A 33 -2.83 -8.17 -4.83
C GLU A 33 -2.11 -8.25 -3.49
N CYS A 34 -2.73 -7.67 -2.46
CA CYS A 34 -2.17 -7.60 -1.12
C CYS A 34 -3.09 -8.26 -0.10
N GLU A 35 -2.54 -9.04 0.84
CA GLU A 35 -3.27 -9.45 2.03
C GLU A 35 -3.51 -8.24 2.94
N VAL A 36 -4.72 -8.11 3.47
CA VAL A 36 -5.04 -7.08 4.46
C VAL A 36 -4.68 -7.57 5.86
N ARG A 37 -3.68 -6.95 6.48
CA ARG A 37 -3.24 -7.28 7.85
C ARG A 37 -2.64 -6.09 8.58
N ALA A 38 -2.73 -6.10 9.91
CA ALA A 38 -2.30 -4.97 10.74
C ALA A 38 -0.78 -4.82 10.81
N GLU A 39 -0.02 -5.92 10.84
CA GLU A 39 1.43 -5.90 11.02
C GLU A 39 2.10 -6.89 10.06
N PRO A 40 3.33 -6.60 9.58
CA PRO A 40 4.17 -7.61 8.94
C PRO A 40 4.38 -8.78 9.89
N ASP A 41 4.18 -10.01 9.43
CA ASP A 41 4.61 -11.19 10.16
C ASP A 41 6.15 -11.20 10.16
N PRO A 42 6.81 -11.19 11.34
CA PRO A 42 8.27 -11.15 11.44
C PRO A 42 8.96 -12.40 10.89
N ASP A 43 8.24 -13.51 10.73
CA ASP A 43 8.76 -14.80 10.26
C ASP A 43 8.39 -15.11 8.80
N GLU A 44 7.54 -14.29 8.17
CA GLU A 44 7.15 -14.47 6.77
C GLU A 44 8.12 -13.72 5.83
N SER A 45 8.53 -14.39 4.76
CA SER A 45 9.37 -13.77 3.73
C SER A 45 8.65 -12.57 3.11
N ASP A 46 9.39 -11.47 2.96
CA ASP A 46 8.97 -10.14 2.48
C ASP A 46 8.37 -10.12 1.04
N ASP A 47 8.21 -11.29 0.42
CA ASP A 47 7.63 -11.49 -0.91
C ASP A 47 6.09 -11.47 -0.89
N ALA A 48 5.46 -11.69 0.28
CA ALA A 48 4.02 -11.50 0.45
C ALA A 48 3.72 -10.01 0.63
N GLU A 49 3.26 -9.34 -0.43
CA GLU A 49 2.80 -7.97 -0.34
C GLU A 49 1.55 -7.92 0.54
N PHE A 50 1.62 -7.14 1.62
CA PHE A 50 0.50 -6.91 2.51
C PHE A 50 0.19 -5.43 2.61
N ILE A 51 -1.07 -5.09 2.84
CA ILE A 51 -1.56 -3.73 3.06
C ILE A 51 -2.20 -3.60 4.43
N GLN A 52 -1.93 -2.49 5.12
CA GLN A 52 -2.53 -2.24 6.41
C GLN A 52 -3.96 -1.71 6.26
N PRO A 53 -4.86 -1.96 7.22
CA PRO A 53 -6.15 -1.28 7.26
C PRO A 53 -5.95 0.24 7.33
N GLY A 54 -6.74 0.98 6.55
CA GLY A 54 -6.58 2.42 6.43
C GLY A 54 -7.37 3.00 5.27
N THR A 55 -7.30 4.32 5.12
CA THR A 55 -7.86 5.01 3.95
C THR A 55 -6.73 5.38 3.01
N TYR A 56 -6.87 4.98 1.75
CA TYR A 56 -5.87 5.14 0.71
C TYR A 56 -6.43 5.93 -0.45
N ARG A 57 -5.54 6.65 -1.15
CA ARG A 57 -5.91 7.47 -2.29
C ARG A 57 -4.90 7.33 -3.40
N THR A 58 -5.40 7.13 -4.61
CA THR A 58 -4.63 7.29 -5.85
C THR A 58 -5.07 8.56 -6.59
N ARG A 59 -4.16 9.16 -7.33
CA ARG A 59 -4.35 10.38 -8.12
C ARG A 59 -3.58 10.29 -9.43
N GLY A 60 -4.10 10.93 -10.47
CA GLY A 60 -3.40 11.05 -11.75
C GLY A 60 -4.35 10.94 -12.93
N GLN A 61 -3.85 10.41 -14.05
CA GLN A 61 -4.70 9.91 -15.12
C GLN A 61 -4.88 8.41 -14.87
N LEU A 62 -6.05 8.04 -14.34
CA LEU A 62 -6.40 6.67 -13.99
C LEU A 62 -7.27 6.11 -15.12
N ASP A 63 -6.60 5.50 -16.10
CA ASP A 63 -7.24 4.89 -17.26
C ASP A 63 -7.29 3.37 -17.07
N ASN A 64 -8.49 2.78 -17.15
CA ASN A 64 -8.72 1.36 -16.88
C ASN A 64 -8.27 0.90 -15.47
N CYS A 65 -8.48 1.75 -14.46
CA CYS A 65 -8.17 1.42 -13.07
C CYS A 65 -9.25 0.50 -12.48
N TYR A 66 -8.89 -0.74 -12.19
CA TYR A 66 -9.69 -1.66 -11.40
C TYR A 66 -9.17 -1.73 -9.97
N TRP A 67 -10.04 -1.60 -8.99
CA TRP A 67 -9.72 -1.93 -7.61
C TRP A 67 -10.82 -2.77 -6.98
N GLU A 68 -10.43 -3.60 -6.02
CA GLU A 68 -11.32 -4.50 -5.31
C GLU A 68 -10.86 -4.67 -3.86
N ARG A 69 -11.84 -4.74 -2.97
CA ARG A 69 -11.72 -5.27 -1.61
C ARG A 69 -12.48 -6.59 -1.57
N ALA A 70 -11.87 -7.64 -1.02
CA ALA A 70 -12.50 -8.94 -0.89
C ALA A 70 -12.34 -9.53 0.52
N THR A 71 -13.21 -10.47 0.87
CA THR A 71 -13.09 -11.26 2.10
C THR A 71 -11.92 -12.24 2.00
N LYS A 72 -11.53 -12.88 3.11
CA LYS A 72 -10.51 -13.95 3.09
C LYS A 72 -10.92 -15.17 2.26
N ALA A 73 -12.22 -15.33 1.99
CA ALA A 73 -12.74 -16.39 1.12
C ALA A 73 -12.73 -15.98 -0.37
N GLY A 74 -12.28 -14.76 -0.71
CA GLY A 74 -12.26 -14.23 -2.07
C GLY A 74 -13.60 -13.67 -2.54
N GLU A 75 -14.55 -13.42 -1.63
CA GLU A 75 -15.82 -12.78 -1.99
C GLU A 75 -15.64 -11.26 -2.08
N ILE A 76 -16.09 -10.66 -3.18
CA ILE A 76 -16.00 -9.21 -3.38
C ILE A 76 -16.85 -8.49 -2.34
N ILE A 77 -16.21 -7.61 -1.57
CA ILE A 77 -16.87 -6.69 -0.64
C ILE A 77 -17.27 -5.40 -1.38
N ASP A 78 -16.35 -4.86 -2.16
CA ASP A 78 -16.53 -3.62 -2.92
C ASP A 78 -15.52 -3.56 -4.06
N ASN A 79 -15.91 -3.05 -5.22
CA ASN A 79 -15.03 -2.89 -6.35
C ASN A 79 -15.48 -1.74 -7.26
N ASN A 80 -14.59 -1.29 -8.12
CA ASN A 80 -14.95 -0.40 -9.22
C ASN A 80 -13.97 -0.54 -10.38
N PHE A 81 -14.47 -0.38 -11.60
CA PHE A 81 -13.68 -0.24 -12.82
C PHE A 81 -13.78 1.20 -13.34
N ALA A 82 -12.81 2.03 -12.99
CA ALA A 82 -12.75 3.42 -13.37
C ALA A 82 -12.05 3.57 -14.73
N ASN A 83 -12.85 3.78 -15.78
CA ASN A 83 -12.34 4.01 -17.15
C ASN A 83 -11.57 5.32 -17.31
N ALA A 84 -11.97 6.35 -16.57
CA ALA A 84 -11.33 7.66 -16.59
C ALA A 84 -11.61 8.38 -15.27
N ALA A 85 -10.67 8.31 -14.34
CA ALA A 85 -10.73 9.03 -13.06
C ALA A 85 -9.49 9.91 -12.85
N ARG A 86 -9.64 10.93 -11.99
CA ARG A 86 -8.53 11.78 -11.55
C ARG A 86 -8.07 11.51 -10.14
N GLU A 87 -8.97 10.99 -9.31
CA GLU A 87 -8.73 10.65 -7.92
C GLU A 87 -9.71 9.55 -7.51
N ILE A 88 -9.23 8.55 -6.79
CA ILE A 88 -10.06 7.50 -6.16
C ILE A 88 -9.57 7.35 -4.72
N THR A 89 -10.51 7.26 -3.77
CA THR A 89 -10.22 7.00 -2.36
C THR A 89 -10.95 5.74 -1.92
N VAL A 90 -10.24 4.83 -1.26
CA VAL A 90 -10.75 3.55 -0.76
C VAL A 90 -10.39 3.41 0.71
N THR A 91 -11.36 3.01 1.53
CA THR A 91 -11.11 2.62 2.93
C THR A 91 -11.09 1.10 3.01
N ILE A 92 -9.92 0.55 3.36
CA ILE A 92 -9.66 -0.87 3.61
C ILE A 92 -9.85 -1.12 5.11
N ARG A 93 -10.74 -2.06 5.46
CA ARG A 93 -11.09 -2.37 6.84
C ARG A 93 -10.24 -3.52 7.38
N PRO A 94 -10.03 -3.61 8.70
CA PRO A 94 -9.35 -4.76 9.32
C PRO A 94 -10.03 -6.12 9.06
N SER A 95 -11.32 -6.11 8.69
CA SER A 95 -12.10 -7.30 8.35
C SER A 95 -11.95 -7.75 6.90
N ASP A 96 -11.38 -6.91 6.04
CA ASP A 96 -11.13 -7.30 4.66
C ASP A 96 -10.02 -8.37 4.64
N GLY A 97 -10.05 -9.26 3.65
CA GLY A 97 -9.01 -10.26 3.45
C GLY A 97 -7.97 -9.85 2.43
N LEU A 98 -8.42 -9.25 1.32
CA LEU A 98 -7.57 -8.88 0.19
C LEU A 98 -7.91 -7.48 -0.32
N PHE A 99 -6.89 -6.79 -0.80
CA PHE A 99 -7.03 -5.61 -1.64
C PHE A 99 -6.28 -5.85 -2.95
N LYS A 100 -6.97 -5.67 -4.07
CA LYS A 100 -6.41 -5.81 -5.41
C LYS A 100 -6.54 -4.50 -6.16
N SER A 101 -5.51 -4.17 -6.93
CA SER A 101 -5.48 -2.98 -7.78
C SER A 101 -4.76 -3.29 -9.10
N GLU A 102 -5.30 -2.80 -10.21
CA GLU A 102 -4.71 -2.92 -11.54
C GLU A 102 -4.95 -1.64 -12.33
N GLY A 103 -3.90 -1.03 -12.88
CA GLY A 103 -4.02 0.22 -13.66
C GLY A 103 -4.33 1.45 -12.82
N CYS A 104 -4.21 1.39 -11.49
CA CYS A 104 -4.51 2.51 -10.60
C CYS A 104 -3.27 3.24 -10.09
N GLY A 105 -2.06 2.73 -10.38
CA GLY A 105 -0.81 3.37 -10.00
C GLY A 105 -0.52 3.23 -8.51
N ILE A 106 -0.26 4.34 -7.83
CA ILE A 106 0.21 4.33 -6.43
C ILE A 106 -0.89 4.81 -5.48
N TRP A 107 -1.26 3.94 -4.55
CA TRP A 107 -2.12 4.21 -3.41
C TRP A 107 -1.31 4.75 -2.23
N LYS A 108 -1.66 5.96 -1.78
CA LYS A 108 -1.03 6.62 -0.64
C LYS A 108 -2.00 6.71 0.53
N PRO A 109 -1.55 6.51 1.79
CA PRO A 109 -2.38 6.78 2.95
C PRO A 109 -2.92 8.22 2.93
N VAL A 110 -4.20 8.37 3.26
CA VAL A 110 -4.79 9.68 3.53
C VAL A 110 -4.48 10.04 4.98
N LYS A 111 -3.83 11.19 5.19
CA LYS A 111 -3.55 11.77 6.51
C LYS A 111 -4.64 12.75 6.91
#